data_AF-A0A8J3YF91-F1
#
_entry.id   AF-A0A8J3YF91-F1
#
_cell.length_a   1.000
_cell.length_b   1.000
_cell.length_c   1.000
_cell.angle_alpha   90.00
_cell.angle_beta   90.00
_cell.angle_gamma   90.00
#
_symmetry.space_group_name_H-M   'P 1'
#
loop_
_entity.id
_entity.type
_entity.pdbx_description
1 polymer ?
#
loop_
_entity_poly.entity_id
_entity_poly.type
_entity_poly.pdbx_seq_one_letter_code
_entity_poly.pdbx_strand_id
1 'polypeptide(L)'
;MEPDRYLTHLAADVALIRALAAEVDGRAVQVPTCPEWTLDDLVRHVAHAYLNVASRRLRLPQDVPPEDLSAEDPIAALDRGHAELLRRLKGGDPAESCGGQPDTVGFWIRRMAHETAMHRIDGVRVGPAGGGTPDAVVHGVPDPLLRRLWNRGFAGEVTARGDGALLDRLGGLLTAVTRVG
;
A
#
# COMPACT_ATOMS: atom_id res chain seq x y z
N MET A 1 -3.65 18.20 8.15
CA MET A 1 -3.27 16.85 8.60
C MET A 1 -1.77 16.92 8.88
N GLU A 2 -1.36 16.58 10.09
CA GLU A 2 0.03 16.70 10.52
C GLU A 2 0.95 15.73 9.75
N PRO A 3 2.19 16.13 9.43
CA PRO A 3 3.17 15.28 8.73
C PRO A 3 3.31 13.86 9.33
N ASP A 4 3.28 13.74 10.65
CA ASP A 4 3.42 12.46 11.35
C ASP A 4 2.30 11.47 11.03
N ARG A 5 1.08 11.96 10.79
CA ARG A 5 -0.06 11.10 10.43
C ARG A 5 0.15 10.51 9.04
N TYR A 6 0.65 11.29 8.09
CA TYR A 6 1.00 10.80 6.75
C TYR A 6 2.14 9.77 6.78
N LEU A 7 3.16 9.98 7.62
CA LEU A 7 4.24 9.02 7.78
C LEU A 7 3.75 7.69 8.40
N THR A 8 2.78 7.77 9.32
CA THR A 8 2.13 6.59 9.89
C THR A 8 1.34 5.82 8.83
N HIS A 9 0.54 6.51 8.01
CA HIS A 9 -0.19 5.89 6.91
C HIS A 9 0.75 5.26 5.88
N LEU A 10 1.81 5.98 5.47
CA LEU A 10 2.83 5.46 4.56
C LEU A 10 3.43 4.14 5.07
N ALA A 11 3.83 4.07 6.35
CA ALA A 11 4.39 2.86 6.93
C ALA A 11 3.39 1.70 6.97
N ALA A 12 2.13 1.98 7.32
CA ALA A 12 1.06 0.98 7.34
C ALA A 12 0.76 0.44 5.93
N ASP A 13 0.67 1.32 4.92
CA ASP A 13 0.37 0.92 3.55
C ASP A 13 1.51 0.11 2.92
N VAL A 14 2.78 0.45 3.20
CA VAL A 14 3.94 -0.37 2.77
C VAL A 14 3.92 -1.76 3.39
N ALA A 15 3.62 -1.86 4.69
CA ALA A 15 3.53 -3.16 5.35
C ALA A 15 2.48 -4.06 4.70
N LEU A 16 1.35 -3.49 4.25
CA LEU A 16 0.30 -4.23 3.53
C LEU A 16 0.75 -4.66 2.13
N ILE A 17 1.41 -3.79 1.36
CA ILE A 17 1.97 -4.14 0.04
C ILE A 17 2.99 -5.28 0.19
N ARG A 18 3.89 -5.17 1.17
CA ARG A 18 4.91 -6.16 1.47
C ARG A 18 4.31 -7.51 1.86
N ALA A 19 3.28 -7.51 2.71
CA ALA A 19 2.59 -8.73 3.11
C ALA A 19 1.90 -9.41 1.93
N LEU A 20 1.23 -8.64 1.06
CA LEU A 20 0.61 -9.16 -0.16
C LEU A 20 1.67 -9.80 -1.09
N ALA A 21 2.79 -9.11 -1.30
CA ALA A 21 3.87 -9.61 -2.14
C ALA A 21 4.51 -10.91 -1.62
N ALA A 22 4.58 -11.08 -0.29
CA ALA A 22 5.19 -12.25 0.34
C ALA A 22 4.33 -13.52 0.29
N GLU A 23 3.02 -13.38 0.14
CA GLU A 23 2.09 -14.51 0.20
C GLU A 23 1.62 -15.05 -1.14
N VAL A 24 1.69 -14.24 -2.19
CA VAL A 24 1.26 -14.65 -3.52
C VAL A 24 2.34 -15.53 -4.14
N ASP A 25 2.19 -16.85 -3.92
CA ASP A 25 3.02 -17.88 -4.54
C ASP A 25 2.92 -17.77 -6.07
N GLY A 26 4.05 -17.54 -6.73
CA GLY A 26 4.08 -17.22 -8.16
C GLY A 26 3.69 -15.77 -8.44
N ARG A 27 4.63 -14.87 -8.16
CA ARG A 27 4.58 -13.40 -8.30
C ARG A 27 4.25 -12.85 -9.71
N ALA A 28 3.89 -13.74 -10.65
CA ALA A 28 3.40 -13.46 -11.99
C ALA A 28 1.90 -13.11 -12.05
N VAL A 29 1.21 -13.02 -10.91
CA VAL A 29 -0.20 -12.56 -10.86
C VAL A 29 -0.29 -11.17 -11.46
N GLN A 30 -1.17 -11.01 -12.44
CA GLN A 30 -1.37 -9.73 -13.10
C GLN A 30 -2.11 -8.73 -12.20
N VAL A 31 -1.66 -7.50 -12.22
CA VAL A 31 -2.25 -6.38 -11.49
C VAL A 31 -3.58 -6.01 -12.16
N PRO A 32 -4.72 -6.06 -11.44
CA PRO A 32 -6.03 -5.80 -12.04
C PRO A 32 -6.19 -4.45 -12.74
N THR A 33 -5.58 -3.39 -12.19
CA THR A 33 -5.65 -2.03 -12.74
C THR A 33 -4.61 -1.79 -13.85
N CYS A 34 -3.63 -2.69 -13.99
CA CYS A 34 -2.53 -2.62 -14.95
C CYS A 34 -2.20 -4.05 -15.43
N PRO A 35 -3.02 -4.64 -16.32
CA PRO A 35 -2.93 -6.06 -16.69
C PRO A 35 -1.67 -6.46 -17.44
N GLU A 36 -0.82 -5.51 -17.80
CA GLU A 36 0.51 -5.72 -18.35
C GLU A 36 1.60 -5.89 -17.27
N TRP A 37 1.27 -5.57 -16.01
CA TRP A 37 2.17 -5.69 -14.87
C TRP A 37 1.85 -6.92 -14.04
N THR A 38 2.90 -7.58 -13.60
CA THR A 38 2.84 -8.54 -12.51
C THR A 38 2.83 -7.83 -11.15
N LEU A 39 2.49 -8.55 -10.08
CA LEU A 39 2.64 -8.03 -8.72
C LEU A 39 4.11 -7.63 -8.44
N ASP A 40 5.08 -8.36 -9.00
CA ASP A 40 6.50 -7.99 -8.90
C ASP A 40 6.82 -6.66 -9.59
N ASP A 41 6.20 -6.40 -10.74
CA ASP A 41 6.38 -5.13 -11.44
C ASP A 41 5.82 -3.97 -10.63
N LEU A 42 4.64 -4.15 -10.02
CA LEU A 42 4.06 -3.15 -9.11
C LEU A 42 4.94 -2.90 -7.88
N VAL A 43 5.43 -3.96 -7.22
CA VAL A 43 6.29 -3.83 -6.03
C VAL A 43 7.60 -3.13 -6.40
N ARG A 44 8.22 -3.50 -7.52
CA ARG A 44 9.44 -2.86 -8.02
C ARG A 44 9.18 -1.40 -8.41
N HIS A 45 8.04 -1.10 -9.00
CA HIS A 45 7.64 0.27 -9.33
C HIS A 45 7.56 1.15 -8.08
N VAL A 46 6.96 0.65 -7.00
CA VAL A 46 6.88 1.37 -5.72
C VAL A 46 8.28 1.59 -5.13
N ALA A 47 9.15 0.57 -5.18
CA ALA A 47 10.55 0.71 -4.75
C ALA A 47 11.31 1.78 -5.55
N HIS A 48 11.14 1.79 -6.87
CA HIS A 48 11.69 2.83 -7.76
C HIS A 48 11.21 4.22 -7.39
N ALA A 49 9.91 4.39 -7.09
CA ALA A 49 9.36 5.68 -6.67
C ALA A 49 10.02 6.17 -5.38
N TYR A 50 10.23 5.28 -4.39
CA TYR A 50 10.87 5.62 -3.12
C TYR A 50 12.31 6.07 -3.29
N LEU A 51 13.10 5.29 -4.03
CA LEU A 51 14.51 5.60 -4.27
C LEU A 51 14.66 6.87 -5.11
N ASN A 52 13.82 7.07 -6.13
CA ASN A 52 13.78 8.30 -6.91
C ASN A 52 13.52 9.53 -6.02
N VAL A 53 12.55 9.45 -5.11
CA VAL A 53 12.26 10.57 -4.21
C VAL A 53 13.40 10.79 -3.19
N ALA A 54 13.92 9.72 -2.60
CA ALA A 54 14.96 9.79 -1.56
C ALA A 54 16.33 10.27 -2.08
N SER A 55 16.65 9.94 -3.34
CA SER A 55 17.94 10.23 -3.97
C SER A 55 17.93 11.48 -4.86
N ARG A 56 16.80 11.80 -5.50
CA ARG A 56 16.74 12.88 -6.51
C ARG A 56 15.81 14.03 -6.15
N ARG A 57 14.70 13.78 -5.44
CA ARG A 57 13.74 14.85 -5.12
C ARG A 57 14.07 15.53 -3.80
N LEU A 58 14.37 14.75 -2.76
CA LEU A 58 14.71 15.24 -1.43
C LEU A 58 16.21 15.56 -1.25
N ARG A 59 16.95 15.73 -2.35
CA ARG A 59 18.36 16.08 -2.35
C ARG A 59 18.65 17.09 -3.44
N LEU A 60 19.60 17.99 -3.15
CA LEU A 60 20.19 18.90 -4.14
C LEU A 60 21.69 18.61 -4.26
N PRO A 61 22.26 18.59 -5.48
CA PRO A 61 21.59 18.69 -6.78
C PRO A 61 20.75 17.44 -7.14
N GLN A 62 19.78 17.60 -8.05
CA GLN A 62 18.80 16.57 -8.44
C GLN A 62 19.24 15.72 -9.67
N ASP A 63 20.54 15.44 -9.81
CA ASP A 63 21.16 14.90 -11.03
C ASP A 63 21.58 13.42 -10.94
N VAL A 64 21.16 12.70 -9.89
CA VAL A 64 21.42 11.26 -9.77
C VAL A 64 20.61 10.49 -10.83
N PRO A 65 21.22 9.58 -11.62
CA PRO A 65 20.50 8.70 -12.52
C PRO A 65 19.54 7.77 -11.77
N PRO A 66 18.39 7.37 -12.36
CA PRO A 66 17.54 6.34 -11.78
C PRO A 66 18.32 5.03 -11.58
N GLU A 67 18.09 4.37 -10.46
CA GLU A 67 18.69 3.07 -10.16
C GLU A 67 18.00 1.95 -10.95
N ASP A 68 18.76 1.00 -11.46
CA ASP A 68 18.22 -0.21 -12.10
C ASP A 68 17.98 -1.28 -11.03
N LEU A 69 16.71 -1.64 -10.81
CA LEU A 69 16.27 -2.64 -9.83
C LEU A 69 15.90 -3.97 -10.50
N SER A 70 16.19 -4.16 -11.78
CA SER A 70 15.77 -5.34 -12.55
C SER A 70 16.32 -6.65 -11.97
N ALA A 71 17.54 -6.63 -11.41
CA ALA A 71 18.19 -7.78 -10.80
C ALA A 71 17.90 -7.95 -9.29
N GLU A 72 17.27 -6.97 -8.65
CA GLU A 72 16.96 -7.03 -7.22
C GLU A 72 15.61 -7.73 -6.98
N ASP A 73 15.53 -8.50 -5.89
CA ASP A 73 14.26 -9.04 -5.42
C ASP A 73 13.29 -7.88 -5.10
N PRO A 74 12.04 -7.88 -5.61
CA PRO A 74 11.13 -6.75 -5.42
C PRO A 74 10.83 -6.41 -3.96
N ILE A 75 10.71 -7.41 -3.08
CA ILE A 75 10.46 -7.16 -1.66
C ILE A 75 11.69 -6.55 -1.00
N ALA A 76 12.89 -7.04 -1.33
CA ALA A 76 14.13 -6.44 -0.84
C ALA A 76 14.30 -4.98 -1.31
N ALA A 77 14.01 -4.72 -2.58
CA ALA A 77 14.03 -3.37 -3.15
C ALA A 77 13.01 -2.45 -2.49
N LEU A 78 11.80 -2.94 -2.21
CA LEU A 78 10.76 -2.21 -1.49
C LEU A 78 11.21 -1.85 -0.07
N ASP A 79 11.75 -2.82 0.67
CA ASP A 79 12.23 -2.63 2.05
C ASP A 79 13.35 -1.59 2.10
N ARG A 80 14.32 -1.67 1.17
CA ARG A 80 15.42 -0.70 1.05
C ARG A 80 14.91 0.70 0.69
N GLY A 81 14.10 0.81 -0.37
CA GLY A 81 13.54 2.07 -0.82
C GLY A 81 12.73 2.75 0.27
N HIS A 82 11.89 1.99 0.99
CA HIS A 82 11.09 2.51 2.09
C HIS A 82 11.95 3.04 3.23
N ALA A 83 12.99 2.31 3.63
CA ALA A 83 13.91 2.74 4.69
C ALA A 83 14.63 4.04 4.31
N GLU A 84 15.11 4.15 3.07
CA GLU A 84 15.78 5.36 2.58
C GLU A 84 14.85 6.57 2.51
N LEU A 85 13.64 6.37 1.99
CA LEU A 85 12.61 7.40 1.92
C LEU A 85 12.22 7.89 3.33
N LEU A 86 11.90 6.98 4.25
CA LEU A 86 11.53 7.35 5.62
C LEU A 86 12.63 8.12 6.33
N ARG A 87 13.90 7.70 6.16
CA ARG A 87 15.03 8.40 6.75
C ARG A 87 15.12 9.85 6.26
N ARG A 88 14.83 10.11 4.99
CA ARG A 88 14.80 11.47 4.42
C ARG A 88 13.64 12.27 4.96
N LEU A 89 12.43 11.72 4.87
CA LEU A 89 11.21 12.43 5.25
C LEU A 89 11.17 12.76 6.75
N LYS A 90 11.64 11.85 7.61
CA LYS A 90 11.71 12.09 9.07
C LYS A 90 12.87 13.01 9.47
N GLY A 91 13.92 13.09 8.66
CA GLY A 91 15.10 13.88 8.96
C GLY A 91 15.04 15.33 8.47
N GLY A 92 14.13 15.65 7.54
CA GLY A 92 13.98 16.99 6.96
C GLY A 92 12.93 17.84 7.65
N ASP A 93 13.08 19.16 7.59
CA ASP A 93 12.04 20.11 8.00
C ASP A 93 10.90 20.09 6.96
N PRO A 94 9.63 19.85 7.33
CA PRO A 94 8.51 19.89 6.39
C PRO A 94 8.41 21.16 5.52
N ALA A 95 8.96 22.29 5.98
CA ALA A 95 9.02 23.55 5.23
C ALA A 95 10.24 23.67 4.30
N GLU A 96 11.23 22.78 4.42
CA GLU A 96 12.44 22.78 3.61
C GLU A 96 12.11 22.58 2.13
N SER A 97 12.66 23.47 1.28
CA SER A 97 12.51 23.39 -0.17
C SER A 97 13.44 22.35 -0.76
N CYS A 98 12.92 21.60 -1.72
CA CYS A 98 13.60 20.53 -2.46
C CYS A 98 14.03 20.95 -3.88
N GLY A 99 13.92 22.24 -4.23
CA GLY A 99 14.42 22.79 -5.51
C GLY A 99 13.37 23.12 -6.58
N GLY A 100 12.08 22.83 -6.36
CA GLY A 100 10.95 23.15 -7.26
C GLY A 100 9.74 23.82 -6.56
N GLN A 101 8.62 23.97 -7.28
CA GLN A 101 7.36 24.56 -6.77
C GLN A 101 6.10 23.79 -7.26
N PRO A 102 5.23 23.25 -6.38
CA PRO A 102 5.47 23.00 -4.96
C PRO A 102 6.38 21.78 -4.77
N ASP A 103 7.55 21.97 -4.14
CA ASP A 103 8.53 20.91 -3.91
C ASP A 103 9.18 21.14 -2.53
N THR A 104 8.50 20.74 -1.46
CA THR A 104 9.02 20.75 -0.07
C THR A 104 9.01 19.34 0.53
N VAL A 105 9.74 19.12 1.62
CA VAL A 105 9.69 17.85 2.36
C VAL A 105 8.25 17.51 2.76
N GLY A 106 7.49 18.49 3.27
CA GLY A 106 6.09 18.31 3.64
C GLY A 106 5.17 17.99 2.46
N PHE A 107 5.47 18.48 1.26
CA PHE A 107 4.78 18.07 0.03
C PHE A 107 5.04 16.58 -0.27
N TRP A 108 6.30 16.13 -0.21
CA TRP A 108 6.64 14.73 -0.46
C TRP A 108 6.11 13.78 0.60
N ILE A 109 6.05 14.18 1.87
CA ILE A 109 5.39 13.39 2.92
C ILE A 109 3.95 13.06 2.50
N ARG A 110 3.19 14.07 2.06
CA ARG A 110 1.80 13.88 1.63
C ARG A 110 1.72 13.07 0.35
N ARG A 111 2.57 13.37 -0.64
CA ARG A 111 2.57 12.72 -1.94
C ARG A 111 2.90 11.24 -1.83
N MET A 112 3.94 10.87 -1.08
CA MET A 112 4.33 9.47 -0.94
C MET A 112 3.32 8.65 -0.15
N ALA A 113 2.68 9.23 0.88
CA ALA A 113 1.57 8.58 1.55
C ALA A 113 0.40 8.32 0.58
N HIS A 114 0.05 9.30 -0.26
CA HIS A 114 -1.02 9.15 -1.24
C HIS A 114 -0.70 8.12 -2.35
N GLU A 115 0.48 8.22 -2.97
CA GLU A 115 0.90 7.28 -4.02
C GLU A 115 0.96 5.85 -3.50
N THR A 116 1.47 5.63 -2.29
CA THR A 116 1.52 4.30 -1.68
C THR A 116 0.13 3.75 -1.41
N ALA A 117 -0.79 4.58 -0.88
CA ALA A 117 -2.17 4.17 -0.66
C ALA A 117 -2.88 3.77 -1.97
N MET A 118 -2.59 4.46 -3.07
CA MET A 118 -3.12 4.13 -4.40
C MET A 118 -2.53 2.81 -4.91
N HIS A 119 -1.21 2.64 -4.88
CA HIS A 119 -0.56 1.41 -5.33
C HIS A 119 -0.91 0.17 -4.49
N ARG A 120 -1.26 0.36 -3.21
CA ARG A 120 -1.82 -0.73 -2.41
C ARG A 120 -3.12 -1.28 -2.99
N ILE A 121 -3.94 -0.41 -3.60
CA ILE A 121 -5.24 -0.80 -4.17
C ILE A 121 -5.06 -1.44 -5.55
N ASP A 122 -4.01 -1.08 -6.30
CA ASP A 122 -3.74 -1.62 -7.65
C ASP A 122 -3.69 -3.15 -7.67
N GLY A 123 -3.06 -3.77 -6.66
CA GLY A 123 -2.97 -5.23 -6.52
C GLY A 123 -4.26 -5.93 -6.06
N VAL A 124 -5.33 -5.19 -5.76
CA VAL A 124 -6.57 -5.75 -5.21
C VAL A 124 -7.64 -5.85 -6.30
N ARG A 125 -8.10 -7.09 -6.57
CA ARG A 125 -9.27 -7.32 -7.42
C ARG A 125 -10.53 -7.40 -6.56
N VAL A 126 -11.51 -6.55 -6.85
CA VAL A 126 -12.90 -6.77 -6.45
C VAL A 126 -13.66 -7.21 -7.69
N GLY A 127 -14.22 -8.42 -7.66
CA GLY A 127 -14.99 -8.97 -8.77
C GLY A 127 -16.08 -9.92 -8.28
N PRO A 128 -17.00 -10.34 -9.16
CA PRO A 128 -17.92 -11.44 -8.86
C PRO A 128 -17.12 -12.63 -8.36
N ALA A 129 -17.67 -13.41 -7.42
CA ALA A 129 -17.09 -14.70 -7.07
C ALA A 129 -16.86 -15.46 -8.38
N GLY A 130 -15.60 -15.76 -8.71
CA GLY A 130 -15.31 -16.65 -9.83
C GLY A 130 -16.10 -17.92 -9.61
N GLY A 131 -16.66 -18.53 -10.67
CA GLY A 131 -17.68 -19.59 -10.57
C GLY A 131 -17.29 -20.88 -9.83
N GLY A 132 -16.20 -20.90 -9.07
CA GLY A 132 -15.85 -21.94 -8.10
C GLY A 132 -16.59 -21.77 -6.76
N THR A 133 -16.39 -22.76 -5.88
CA THR A 133 -16.90 -22.68 -4.51
C THR A 133 -15.95 -21.83 -3.67
N PRO A 134 -16.45 -20.78 -2.99
CA PRO A 134 -15.59 -19.92 -2.17
C PRO A 134 -15.14 -20.64 -0.89
N ASP A 135 -13.87 -20.48 -0.53
CA ASP A 135 -13.28 -21.04 0.70
C ASP A 135 -13.90 -20.43 1.97
N ALA A 136 -14.31 -19.17 1.91
CA ALA A 136 -15.08 -18.48 2.94
C ALA A 136 -16.11 -17.52 2.32
N VAL A 137 -17.25 -17.35 2.99
CA VAL A 137 -18.34 -16.48 2.56
C VAL A 137 -18.75 -15.57 3.71
N VAL A 138 -18.72 -14.27 3.45
CA VAL A 138 -19.36 -13.25 4.30
C VAL A 138 -20.64 -12.81 3.58
N HIS A 139 -21.78 -12.99 4.23
CA HIS A 139 -23.09 -12.70 3.65
C HIS A 139 -23.94 -11.89 4.61
N GLY A 140 -24.58 -10.85 4.10
CA GLY A 140 -25.52 -10.02 4.86
C GLY A 140 -26.28 -9.09 3.94
N VAL A 141 -27.27 -8.40 4.50
CA VAL A 141 -27.95 -7.31 3.79
C VAL A 141 -26.97 -6.17 3.46
N PRO A 142 -27.15 -5.43 2.35
CA PRO A 142 -26.14 -4.51 1.84
C PRO A 142 -25.63 -3.47 2.84
N ASP A 143 -26.51 -2.76 3.55
CA ASP A 143 -26.11 -1.70 4.49
C ASP A 143 -25.32 -2.26 5.70
N PRO A 144 -25.80 -3.30 6.42
CA PRO A 144 -25.01 -3.94 7.48
C PRO A 144 -23.71 -4.60 7.00
N LEU A 145 -23.70 -5.21 5.81
CA LEU A 145 -22.49 -5.78 5.23
C LEU A 145 -21.45 -4.69 4.96
N LEU A 146 -21.83 -3.60 4.31
CA LEU A 146 -20.96 -2.45 4.10
C LEU A 146 -20.52 -1.82 5.42
N ARG A 147 -21.39 -1.68 6.42
CA ARG A 147 -20.98 -1.19 7.75
C ARG A 147 -19.95 -2.10 8.41
N ARG A 148 -20.10 -3.42 8.32
CA ARG A 148 -19.12 -4.39 8.85
C ARG A 148 -17.79 -4.30 8.10
N LEU A 149 -17.82 -4.22 6.77
CA LEU A 149 -16.63 -4.05 5.93
C LEU A 149 -15.87 -2.75 6.28
N TRP A 150 -16.57 -1.72 6.74
CA TRP A 150 -15.97 -0.47 7.22
C TRP A 150 -15.75 -0.40 8.74
N ASN A 151 -15.90 -1.52 9.46
CA ASN A 151 -15.77 -1.61 10.93
C ASN A 151 -16.66 -0.60 11.70
N ARG A 152 -17.90 -0.43 11.24
CA ARG A 152 -18.90 0.55 11.74
C ARG A 152 -20.26 -0.07 12.13
N GLY A 153 -20.39 -1.40 12.17
CA GLY A 153 -21.66 -2.10 12.38
C GLY A 153 -21.63 -3.16 13.49
N PHE A 154 -22.78 -3.45 14.08
CA PHE A 154 -22.96 -4.45 15.13
C PHE A 154 -23.27 -5.85 14.56
N ALA A 155 -22.83 -6.88 15.27
CA ALA A 155 -23.08 -8.29 14.92
C ALA A 155 -24.57 -8.62 15.04
N GLY A 156 -25.22 -8.93 13.92
CA GLY A 156 -26.62 -9.35 13.89
C GLY A 156 -27.12 -9.73 12.50
N GLU A 157 -26.69 -8.99 11.47
CA GLU A 157 -27.22 -9.15 10.10
C GLU A 157 -26.15 -9.54 9.07
N VAL A 158 -24.95 -9.88 9.55
CA VAL A 158 -23.86 -10.40 8.72
C VAL A 158 -23.39 -11.74 9.27
N THR A 159 -23.57 -12.77 8.45
CA THR A 159 -23.10 -14.13 8.69
C THR A 159 -21.76 -14.35 8.00
N ALA A 160 -20.94 -15.22 8.56
CA ALA A 160 -19.69 -15.66 7.96
C ALA A 160 -19.59 -17.19 8.10
N ARG A 161 -19.15 -17.87 7.04
CA ARG A 161 -19.01 -19.34 7.00
C ARG A 161 -17.83 -19.75 6.13
N GLY A 162 -17.35 -20.97 6.30
CA GLY A 162 -16.18 -21.51 5.59
C GLY A 162 -14.93 -21.45 6.45
N ASP A 163 -13.78 -21.24 5.83
CA ASP A 163 -12.48 -21.19 6.52
C ASP A 163 -12.42 -20.04 7.55
N GLY A 164 -12.33 -20.40 8.83
CA GLY A 164 -12.23 -19.45 9.94
C GLY A 164 -10.96 -18.62 9.91
N ALA A 165 -9.83 -19.18 9.45
CA ALA A 165 -8.56 -18.45 9.38
C ALA A 165 -8.62 -17.32 8.35
N LEU A 166 -9.28 -17.55 7.20
CA LEU A 166 -9.51 -16.50 6.21
C LEU A 166 -10.45 -15.41 6.73
N LEU A 167 -11.46 -15.78 7.50
CA LEU A 167 -12.41 -14.83 8.11
C LEU A 167 -11.76 -13.96 9.20
N ASP A 168 -10.94 -14.56 10.06
CA ASP A 168 -10.18 -13.85 11.08
C ASP A 168 -9.17 -12.91 10.44
N ARG A 169 -8.50 -13.38 9.39
CA ARG A 169 -7.57 -12.58 8.60
C ARG A 169 -8.26 -11.39 7.94
N LEU A 170 -9.40 -11.59 7.28
CA LEU A 170 -10.21 -10.51 6.71
C LEU A 170 -10.59 -9.50 7.81
N GLY A 171 -11.03 -9.98 8.98
CA GLY A 171 -11.34 -9.12 10.13
C GLY A 171 -10.15 -8.28 10.60
N GLY A 172 -8.95 -8.88 10.65
CA GLY A 172 -7.70 -8.20 10.97
C GLY A 172 -7.35 -7.11 9.95
N LEU A 173 -7.44 -7.42 8.66
CA LEU A 173 -7.20 -6.47 7.57
C LEU A 173 -8.18 -5.30 7.62
N LEU A 174 -9.48 -5.59 7.74
CA LEU A 174 -10.51 -4.56 7.83
C LEU A 174 -10.28 -3.66 9.04
N THR A 175 -9.94 -4.21 10.20
CA THR A 175 -9.62 -3.44 11.41
C THR A 175 -8.42 -2.52 11.19
N ALA A 176 -7.37 -3.01 10.54
CA ALA A 176 -6.16 -2.23 10.26
C ALA A 176 -6.44 -1.05 9.32
N VAL A 177 -7.27 -1.25 8.29
CA VAL A 177 -7.51 -0.25 7.24
C VAL A 177 -8.69 0.69 7.51
N THR A 178 -9.58 0.37 8.47
CA THR A 178 -10.79 1.16 8.76
C THR A 178 -10.86 1.74 10.16
N ARG A 179 -9.87 1.47 11.03
CA ARG A 179 -9.73 2.21 12.29
C ARG A 179 -9.39 3.67 11.97
N VAL A 180 -10.29 4.56 12.38
CA VAL A 180 -10.00 5.99 12.48
C VAL A 180 -9.13 6.15 13.72
N GLY A 181 -7.85 6.48 13.52
CA GLY A 181 -6.98 6.99 14.58
C GLY A 181 -7.36 8.42 14.95
#